data_AF-A0AAE3R4K4-F1
#
_entry.id   AF-A0AAE3R4K4-F1
#
_cell.length_a   1.000
_cell.length_b   1.000
_cell.length_c   1.000
_cell.angle_alpha   90.00
_cell.angle_beta   90.00
_cell.angle_gamma   90.00
#
_symmetry.space_group_name_H-M   'P 1'
#
loop_
_entity.id
_entity.type
_entity.pdbx_description
1 polymer ?
#
loop_
_entity_poly.entity_id
_entity_poly.type
_entity_poly.pdbx_seq_one_letter_code
_entity_poly.pdbx_strand_id
1 'polypeptide(L)'
;MQEQLRNLIAQGNLDEAINQLLKLTRKTPHYNDIILLSARLNQLNREINRELILGITDTTNERTQKVLLIQAVLTTLDLIDWQKIEAQIRQNKDISNPTYQVNQEQQEHSVKTILFLGANPTNTTQLRLGEEAREIDNELRLAKDRDKFNLELQWATTVDILRRALLSFNPHFIHFSGHGAMEGIVLEDKGGNANILPPEVLADLISLFATTVQCVILNACYSEEQAKAIIKHIPYVIGMNDEIPDKSAIKFAAAFYSGIGHGRSIPDSFRIGKIAVTAENLENDMIILLEKSH
;
A
#
# COMPACT_ATOMS: atom_id res chain seq x y z
N MET A 1 29.16 8.37 -21.27
CA MET A 1 28.14 7.90 -20.30
C MET A 1 26.76 8.51 -20.55
N GLN A 2 26.64 9.83 -20.76
CA GLN A 2 25.36 10.49 -21.04
C GLN A 2 24.54 9.82 -22.16
N GLU A 3 25.20 9.49 -23.27
CA GLU A 3 24.55 8.86 -24.43
C GLU A 3 24.09 7.41 -24.16
N GLN A 4 24.78 6.67 -23.29
CA GLN A 4 24.34 5.34 -22.85
C GLN A 4 23.04 5.42 -22.03
N LEU A 5 22.92 6.41 -21.15
CA LEU A 5 21.70 6.66 -20.37
C LEU A 5 20.54 7.10 -21.27
N ARG A 6 20.81 7.95 -22.27
CA ARG A 6 19.81 8.31 -23.29
C ARG A 6 19.31 7.09 -24.06
N ASN A 7 20.20 6.17 -24.42
CA ASN A 7 19.83 4.92 -25.10
C ASN A 7 18.96 4.02 -24.20
N LEU A 8 19.26 3.90 -22.91
CA LEU A 8 18.41 3.16 -21.96
C LEU A 8 16.99 3.74 -21.90
N ILE A 9 16.89 5.07 -21.79
CA ILE A 9 15.59 5.77 -21.75
C ILE A 9 14.81 5.55 -23.06
N ALA A 10 15.47 5.64 -24.22
CA ALA A 10 14.86 5.40 -25.53
C ALA A 10 14.35 3.96 -25.71
N GLN A 11 15.00 2.99 -25.06
CA GLN A 11 14.58 1.59 -25.02
C GLN A 11 13.48 1.30 -23.99
N GLY A 12 12.99 2.32 -23.28
CA GLY A 12 11.97 2.19 -22.25
C GLY A 12 12.48 1.73 -20.88
N ASN A 13 13.80 1.62 -20.69
CA ASN A 13 14.43 1.17 -19.45
C ASN A 13 14.68 2.34 -18.48
N LEU A 14 13.62 3.06 -18.12
CA LEU A 14 13.72 4.27 -17.31
C LEU A 14 14.17 3.99 -15.87
N ASP A 15 13.73 2.90 -15.26
CA ASP A 15 14.15 2.48 -13.91
C ASP A 15 15.67 2.25 -13.85
N GLU A 16 16.22 1.53 -14.84
CA GLU A 16 17.65 1.27 -14.93
C GLU A 16 18.45 2.56 -15.15
N ALA A 17 17.95 3.45 -16.02
CA ALA A 17 18.59 4.74 -16.25
C ALA A 17 18.64 5.60 -14.96
N ILE A 18 17.55 5.67 -14.19
CA ILE A 18 17.51 6.41 -12.92
C ILE A 18 18.43 5.77 -11.88
N ASN A 19 18.46 4.44 -11.77
CA ASN A 19 19.35 3.74 -10.83
C ASN A 19 20.82 3.99 -11.12
N GLN A 20 21.21 4.01 -12.40
CA GLN A 20 22.57 4.39 -12.79
C GLN A 20 22.86 5.87 -12.49
N LEU A 21 21.88 6.75 -12.72
CA LEU A 21 22.02 8.17 -12.39
C LEU A 21 22.25 8.40 -10.89
N LEU A 22 21.49 7.74 -10.02
CA LEU A 22 21.68 7.84 -8.56
C LEU A 22 23.12 7.48 -8.13
N LYS A 23 23.72 6.47 -8.78
CA LYS A 23 25.11 6.09 -8.51
C LYS A 23 26.10 7.15 -9.00
N LEU A 24 25.89 7.67 -10.20
CA LEU A 24 26.81 8.61 -10.87
C LEU A 24 26.75 10.03 -10.28
N THR A 25 25.59 10.48 -9.83
CA THR A 25 25.38 11.87 -9.39
C THR A 25 25.56 12.08 -7.90
N ARG A 26 25.91 11.04 -7.11
CA ARG A 26 25.99 11.10 -5.63
C ARG A 26 26.81 12.25 -5.05
N LYS A 27 27.83 12.74 -5.78
CA LYS A 27 28.68 13.87 -5.39
C LYS A 27 28.47 15.12 -6.26
N THR A 28 27.32 15.21 -6.92
CA THR A 28 26.95 16.35 -7.77
C THR A 28 25.73 17.08 -7.21
N PRO A 29 25.55 18.37 -7.53
CA PRO A 29 24.38 19.13 -7.08
C PRO A 29 23.02 18.54 -7.50
N HIS A 30 23.01 17.73 -8.57
CA HIS A 30 21.79 17.15 -9.14
C HIS A 30 21.35 15.85 -8.47
N TYR A 31 22.06 15.35 -7.45
CA TYR A 31 21.69 14.10 -6.78
C TYR A 31 20.26 14.12 -6.22
N ASN A 32 19.87 15.24 -5.58
CA ASN A 32 18.54 15.41 -5.02
C ASN A 32 17.45 15.47 -6.11
N ASP A 33 17.76 16.06 -7.27
CA ASP A 33 16.85 16.07 -8.42
C ASP A 33 16.59 14.64 -8.91
N ILE A 34 17.64 13.81 -8.98
CA ILE A 34 17.50 12.39 -9.38
C ILE A 34 16.73 11.59 -8.33
N ILE A 35 16.91 11.84 -7.03
CA ILE A 35 16.10 11.21 -5.97
C ILE A 35 14.62 11.53 -6.17
N LEU A 36 14.28 12.80 -6.43
CA LEU A 36 12.90 13.22 -6.64
C LEU A 36 12.31 12.56 -7.90
N LEU A 37 13.09 12.45 -8.97
CA LEU A 37 12.67 11.75 -10.19
C LEU A 37 12.47 10.25 -9.97
N SER A 38 13.32 9.61 -9.17
CA SER A 38 13.14 8.21 -8.75
C SER A 38 11.86 8.02 -7.95
N ALA A 39 11.57 8.92 -6.99
CA ALA A 39 10.34 8.88 -6.23
C ALA A 39 9.10 9.01 -7.13
N ARG A 40 9.14 9.92 -8.12
CA ARG A 40 8.07 10.10 -9.12
C ARG A 40 7.89 8.89 -10.02
N LEU A 41 8.98 8.26 -10.46
CA LEU A 41 8.91 7.01 -11.25
C LEU A 41 8.23 5.90 -10.46
N ASN A 42 8.65 5.71 -9.21
CA ASN A 42 8.06 4.72 -8.34
C ASN A 42 6.57 5.00 -8.08
N GLN A 43 6.18 6.27 -7.92
CA GLN A 43 4.78 6.64 -7.80
C GLN A 43 3.98 6.32 -9.07
N LEU A 44 4.48 6.71 -10.25
CA LEU A 44 3.83 6.43 -11.52
C LEU A 44 3.67 4.92 -11.76
N ASN A 45 4.72 4.14 -11.54
CA ASN A 45 4.68 2.68 -11.68
C ASN A 45 3.65 2.05 -10.71
N ARG A 46 3.53 2.58 -9.49
CA ARG A 46 2.50 2.15 -8.54
C ARG A 46 1.09 2.52 -9.00
N GLU A 47 0.88 3.73 -9.49
CA GLU A 47 -0.43 4.18 -10.01
C GLU A 47 -0.87 3.29 -11.19
N ILE A 48 0.01 3.03 -12.16
CA ILE A 48 -0.26 2.16 -13.31
C ILE A 48 -0.64 0.74 -12.85
N ASN A 49 0.17 0.15 -11.95
CA ASN A 49 -0.12 -1.20 -11.45
C ASN A 49 -1.45 -1.25 -10.69
N ARG A 50 -1.78 -0.20 -9.94
CA ARG A 50 -3.03 -0.09 -9.19
C ARG A 50 -4.24 0.05 -10.11
N GLU A 51 -4.16 0.88 -11.15
CA GLU A 51 -5.25 1.03 -12.14
C GLU A 51 -5.51 -0.28 -12.89
N LEU A 52 -4.45 -0.97 -13.31
CA LEU A 52 -4.54 -2.30 -13.93
C LEU A 52 -5.27 -3.30 -13.04
N ILE A 53 -4.95 -3.31 -11.74
CA ILE A 53 -5.59 -4.19 -10.76
C ILE A 53 -7.07 -3.84 -10.56
N LEU A 54 -7.42 -2.56 -10.54
CA LEU A 54 -8.79 -2.09 -10.34
C LEU A 54 -9.64 -2.17 -11.63
N GLY A 55 -9.07 -2.62 -12.76
CA GLY A 55 -9.74 -2.64 -14.05
C GLY A 55 -10.02 -1.25 -14.62
N ILE A 56 -9.31 -0.23 -14.14
CA ILE A 56 -9.35 1.14 -14.65
C ILE A 56 -8.30 1.23 -15.76
N THR A 57 -8.68 1.70 -16.94
CA THR A 57 -7.75 1.85 -18.07
C THR A 57 -7.71 3.29 -18.57
N ASP A 58 -7.22 4.24 -17.75
CA ASP A 58 -6.91 5.59 -18.25
C ASP A 58 -5.50 5.65 -18.83
N THR A 59 -5.33 4.95 -19.95
CA THR A 59 -4.05 4.87 -20.67
C THR A 59 -3.55 6.24 -21.18
N THR A 60 -4.40 7.27 -21.20
CA THR A 60 -4.03 8.60 -21.71
C THR A 60 -3.28 9.41 -20.64
N ASN A 61 -3.77 9.40 -19.40
CA ASN A 61 -3.10 10.04 -18.28
C ASN A 61 -1.75 9.39 -18.00
N GLU A 62 -1.69 8.05 -17.94
CA GLU A 62 -0.45 7.30 -17.72
C GLU A 62 0.63 7.62 -18.76
N ARG A 63 0.26 7.62 -20.06
CA ARG A 63 1.18 7.98 -21.15
C ARG A 63 1.69 9.40 -21.00
N THR A 64 0.81 10.33 -20.63
CA THR A 64 1.17 11.74 -20.43
C THR A 64 2.17 11.89 -19.29
N GLN A 65 1.89 11.29 -18.12
CA GLN A 65 2.79 11.34 -16.98
C GLN A 65 4.14 10.66 -17.27
N LYS A 66 4.14 9.53 -17.98
CA LYS A 66 5.36 8.85 -18.40
C LYS A 66 6.21 9.71 -19.34
N VAL A 67 5.58 10.40 -20.30
CA VAL A 67 6.27 11.34 -21.19
C VAL A 67 6.85 12.53 -20.41
N LEU A 68 6.08 13.11 -19.49
CA LEU A 68 6.56 14.22 -18.65
C LEU A 68 7.75 13.80 -17.78
N LEU A 69 7.72 12.59 -17.21
CA LEU A 69 8.81 12.07 -16.41
C LEU A 69 10.06 11.79 -17.24
N ILE A 70 9.90 11.16 -18.41
CA ILE A 70 11.00 10.97 -19.38
C ILE A 70 11.61 12.33 -19.74
N GLN A 71 10.79 13.32 -20.05
CA GLN A 71 11.26 14.67 -20.38
C GLN A 71 12.00 15.34 -19.22
N ALA A 72 11.53 15.16 -17.99
CA ALA A 72 12.21 15.68 -16.81
C ALA A 72 13.58 15.02 -16.61
N VAL A 73 13.67 13.69 -16.74
CA VAL A 73 14.95 12.97 -16.66
C VAL A 73 15.91 13.41 -17.77
N LEU A 74 15.43 13.56 -19.01
CA LEU A 74 16.25 14.04 -20.13
C LEU A 74 16.75 15.48 -19.90
N THR A 75 15.89 16.36 -19.37
CA THR A 75 16.29 17.73 -19.02
C THR A 75 17.38 17.72 -17.94
N THR A 76 17.23 16.91 -16.89
CA THR A 76 18.26 16.80 -15.85
C THR A 76 19.56 16.20 -16.39
N LEU A 77 19.49 15.23 -17.31
CA LEU A 77 20.67 14.69 -18.00
C LEU A 77 21.47 15.77 -18.73
N ASP A 78 20.81 16.80 -19.27
CA ASP A 78 21.46 17.91 -19.97
C ASP A 78 22.11 18.95 -19.05
N LEU A 79 21.64 19.04 -17.80
CA LEU A 79 22.21 19.95 -16.80
C LEU A 79 23.45 19.38 -16.11
N ILE A 80 23.63 18.06 -16.16
CA ILE A 80 24.76 17.40 -15.50
C ILE A 80 26.08 17.69 -16.23
N ASP A 81 27.08 18.14 -15.48
CA ASP A 81 28.47 18.24 -15.95
C ASP A 81 29.13 16.85 -16.01
N TRP A 82 29.01 16.22 -17.18
CA TRP A 82 29.55 14.88 -17.44
C TRP A 82 31.07 14.83 -17.44
N GLN A 83 31.76 15.91 -17.81
CA GLN A 83 33.23 15.95 -17.78
C GLN A 83 33.74 15.82 -16.35
N LYS A 84 33.06 16.47 -15.40
CA LYS A 84 33.38 16.37 -13.97
C LYS A 84 33.12 14.98 -13.41
N ILE A 85 32.02 14.32 -13.79
CA ILE A 85 31.73 12.93 -13.38
C ILE A 85 32.79 11.97 -13.94
N GLU A 86 33.15 12.11 -15.22
CA GLU A 86 34.19 11.26 -15.84
C GLU A 86 35.54 11.46 -15.17
N ALA A 87 35.91 12.69 -14.80
CA ALA A 87 37.12 12.97 -14.05
C ALA A 87 37.10 12.33 -12.66
N GLN A 88 35.96 12.38 -11.95
CA GLN A 88 35.78 11.75 -10.63
C GLN A 88 35.90 10.22 -10.69
N ILE A 89 35.35 9.58 -11.72
CA ILE A 89 35.44 8.13 -11.91
C ILE A 89 36.88 7.72 -12.26
N ARG A 90 37.56 8.50 -13.11
CA ARG A 90 38.97 8.26 -13.45
C ARG A 90 39.90 8.39 -12.24
N GLN A 91 39.57 9.25 -11.27
CA GLN A 91 40.34 9.45 -10.05
C GLN A 91 40.00 8.42 -8.94
N ASN A 92 38.76 7.94 -8.84
CA ASN A 92 38.33 6.94 -7.85
C ASN A 92 38.37 5.51 -8.43
N LYS A 93 39.55 4.99 -8.72
CA LYS A 93 39.74 3.61 -9.22
C LYS A 93 39.51 2.50 -8.16
N ASP A 94 39.08 2.85 -6.95
CA ASP A 94 38.67 1.89 -5.92
C ASP A 94 37.28 2.25 -5.41
N ILE A 95 36.28 1.42 -5.71
CA ILE A 95 34.99 1.43 -5.01
C ILE A 95 34.75 0.02 -4.47
N SER A 96 35.50 -0.32 -3.42
CA SER A 96 34.97 -1.17 -2.37
C SER A 96 34.05 -0.32 -1.48
N ASN A 97 32.83 -0.81 -1.28
CA ASN A 97 31.76 -0.26 -0.44
C ASN A 97 32.25 0.50 0.81
N PRO A 98 31.59 1.62 1.12
CA PRO A 98 31.24 1.86 2.52
C PRO A 98 29.77 2.24 2.72
N THR A 99 29.22 1.51 3.69
CA THR A 99 28.10 1.70 4.60
C THR A 99 27.56 3.13 4.72
N TYR A 100 26.24 3.26 4.63
CA TYR A 100 25.49 4.50 4.80
C TYR A 100 25.35 4.87 6.28
N GLN A 101 25.81 6.05 6.66
CA GLN A 101 25.30 6.79 7.81
C GLN A 101 24.51 7.98 7.28
N VAL A 102 23.19 7.96 7.49
CA VAL A 102 22.30 9.08 7.23
C VAL A 102 22.09 9.82 8.55
N ASN A 103 22.45 11.09 8.59
CA ASN A 103 22.14 11.98 9.71
C ASN A 103 20.62 12.16 9.80
N GLN A 104 20.05 11.73 10.92
CA GLN A 104 18.64 11.89 11.26
C GLN A 104 18.40 13.30 11.77
N GLU A 105 17.86 14.18 10.93
CA GLU A 105 17.20 15.42 11.38
C GLU A 105 16.34 16.01 10.24
N GLN A 106 15.48 15.17 9.67
CA GLN A 106 14.31 15.60 8.90
C GLN A 106 13.20 14.62 9.26
N GLN A 107 12.07 15.12 9.78
CA GLN A 107 10.91 14.29 10.09
C GLN A 107 10.54 13.46 8.86
N GLU A 108 10.78 12.15 8.93
CA GLU A 108 10.33 11.16 7.97
C GLU A 108 8.80 11.25 7.90
N HIS A 109 8.26 11.89 6.87
CA HIS A 109 6.95 11.50 6.38
C HIS A 109 7.12 10.14 5.68
N SER A 110 7.34 9.09 6.47
CA SER A 110 7.31 7.72 5.97
C SER A 110 5.89 7.46 5.45
N VAL A 111 5.80 7.11 4.17
CA VAL A 111 4.53 6.76 3.54
C VAL A 111 3.96 5.54 4.25
N LYS A 112 2.73 5.63 4.73
CA LYS A 112 2.04 4.54 5.41
C LYS A 112 1.43 3.60 4.39
N THR A 113 1.80 2.33 4.45
CA THR A 113 1.21 1.29 3.59
C THR A 113 -0.07 0.74 4.20
N ILE A 114 -1.14 0.71 3.40
CA ILE A 114 -2.39 0.01 3.63
C ILE A 114 -2.34 -1.25 2.75
N LEU A 115 -2.32 -2.42 3.37
CA LEU A 115 -2.37 -3.69 2.67
C LEU A 115 -3.82 -4.19 2.65
N PHE A 116 -4.43 -4.18 1.48
CA PHE A 116 -5.74 -4.79 1.22
C PHE A 116 -5.57 -6.23 0.74
N LEU A 117 -6.28 -7.15 1.37
CA LEU A 117 -6.26 -8.58 1.09
C LEU A 117 -7.68 -9.05 0.78
N GLY A 118 -7.95 -9.31 -0.49
CA GLY A 118 -9.21 -9.88 -0.96
C GLY A 118 -9.12 -11.40 -1.12
N ALA A 119 -10.09 -12.12 -0.57
CA ALA A 119 -10.27 -13.57 -0.80
C ALA A 119 -11.72 -13.85 -1.21
N ASN A 120 -11.94 -14.46 -2.37
CA ASN A 120 -13.28 -14.76 -2.88
C ASN A 120 -13.33 -16.18 -3.45
N PRO A 121 -13.27 -17.21 -2.59
CA PRO A 121 -13.17 -18.58 -3.05
C PRO A 121 -14.32 -18.99 -3.98
N THR A 122 -13.99 -19.74 -5.02
CA THR A 122 -14.91 -20.11 -6.11
C THR A 122 -16.11 -20.95 -5.65
N ASN A 123 -15.98 -21.66 -4.53
CA ASN A 123 -17.03 -22.47 -3.92
C ASN A 123 -17.87 -21.70 -2.86
N THR A 124 -17.80 -20.37 -2.85
CA THR A 124 -18.56 -19.50 -1.95
C THR A 124 -19.37 -18.44 -2.73
N THR A 125 -20.28 -17.76 -2.04
CA THR A 125 -21.02 -16.63 -2.62
C THR A 125 -20.05 -15.53 -3.03
N GLN A 126 -20.21 -14.97 -4.23
CA GLN A 126 -19.28 -13.97 -4.73
C GLN A 126 -19.54 -12.60 -4.09
N LEU A 127 -18.52 -12.07 -3.42
CA LEU A 127 -18.55 -10.74 -2.80
C LEU A 127 -18.04 -9.65 -3.75
N ARG A 128 -18.45 -8.41 -3.52
CA ARG A 128 -18.04 -7.25 -4.34
C ARG A 128 -16.74 -6.61 -3.86
N LEU A 129 -15.70 -7.43 -3.66
CA LEU A 129 -14.40 -7.00 -3.10
C LEU A 129 -13.69 -5.93 -3.94
N GLY A 130 -13.83 -6.00 -5.28
CA GLY A 130 -13.29 -4.98 -6.19
C GLY A 130 -13.98 -3.63 -6.07
N GLU A 131 -15.28 -3.62 -5.76
CA GLU A 131 -16.02 -2.39 -5.47
C GLU A 131 -15.49 -1.76 -4.18
N GLU A 132 -15.29 -2.57 -3.13
CA GLU A 132 -14.68 -2.09 -1.88
C GLU A 132 -13.31 -1.45 -2.09
N ALA A 133 -12.38 -2.15 -2.72
CA ALA A 133 -11.03 -1.65 -2.95
C ALA A 133 -11.02 -0.34 -3.76
N ARG A 134 -11.93 -0.21 -4.73
CA ARG A 134 -12.08 1.00 -5.55
C ARG A 134 -12.65 2.17 -4.74
N GLU A 135 -13.65 1.95 -3.90
CA GLU A 135 -14.19 3.02 -3.05
C GLU A 135 -13.16 3.50 -2.02
N ILE A 136 -12.37 2.58 -1.44
CA ILE A 136 -11.22 2.93 -0.59
C ILE A 136 -10.18 3.75 -1.37
N ASP A 137 -9.85 3.36 -2.61
CA ASP A 137 -8.94 4.13 -3.46
C ASP A 137 -9.44 5.56 -3.68
N ASN A 138 -10.70 5.69 -4.11
CA ASN A 138 -11.30 6.99 -4.40
C ASN A 138 -11.21 7.93 -3.20
N GLU A 139 -11.57 7.47 -2.00
CA GLU A 139 -11.51 8.28 -0.78
C GLU A 139 -10.07 8.68 -0.42
N LEU A 140 -9.10 7.79 -0.58
CA LEU A 140 -7.69 8.11 -0.35
C LEU A 140 -7.16 9.14 -1.35
N ARG A 141 -7.55 9.10 -2.62
CA ARG A 141 -7.13 10.07 -3.65
C ARG A 141 -7.71 11.46 -3.41
N LEU A 142 -8.95 11.53 -2.93
CA LEU A 142 -9.62 12.79 -2.59
C LEU A 142 -9.06 13.42 -1.32
N ALA A 143 -8.36 12.64 -0.49
CA ALA A 143 -7.95 13.08 0.82
C ALA A 143 -6.79 14.10 0.81
N LYS A 144 -6.78 14.96 1.83
CA LYS A 144 -5.76 16.00 2.02
C LYS A 144 -4.35 15.41 2.12
N ASP A 145 -4.19 14.29 2.83
CA ASP A 145 -2.89 13.64 3.06
C ASP A 145 -2.66 12.45 2.11
N ARG A 146 -3.25 12.45 0.91
CA ARG A 146 -3.14 11.34 -0.07
C ARG A 146 -1.71 10.86 -0.31
N ASP A 147 -0.73 11.77 -0.35
CA ASP A 147 0.67 11.45 -0.65
C ASP A 147 1.37 10.74 0.52
N LYS A 148 0.71 10.62 1.69
CA LYS A 148 1.21 9.89 2.87
C LYS A 148 0.73 8.45 2.92
N PHE A 149 -0.10 8.00 1.99
CA PHE A 149 -0.66 6.65 2.01
C PHE A 149 -0.36 5.91 0.70
N ASN A 150 -0.09 4.62 0.82
CA ASN A 150 0.04 3.71 -0.30
C ASN A 150 -0.93 2.54 -0.12
N LEU A 151 -1.83 2.31 -1.07
CA LEU A 151 -2.77 1.19 -1.04
C LEU A 151 -2.21 0.05 -1.89
N GLU A 152 -1.79 -1.02 -1.24
CA GLU A 152 -1.31 -2.25 -1.88
C GLU A 152 -2.43 -3.29 -1.90
N LEU A 153 -2.80 -3.75 -3.09
CA LEU A 153 -3.91 -4.68 -3.29
C LEU A 153 -3.37 -6.09 -3.55
N GLN A 154 -3.83 -7.06 -2.78
CA GLN A 154 -3.56 -8.48 -2.95
C GLN A 154 -4.88 -9.24 -3.09
N TRP A 155 -4.96 -10.10 -4.10
CA TRP A 155 -6.17 -10.86 -4.45
C TRP A 155 -5.91 -12.35 -4.40
N ALA A 156 -6.99 -13.13 -4.51
CA ALA A 156 -6.94 -14.58 -4.40
C ALA A 156 -6.15 -15.03 -3.16
N THR A 157 -6.40 -14.34 -2.04
CA THR A 157 -5.48 -14.38 -0.90
C THR A 157 -5.45 -15.76 -0.29
N THR A 158 -4.33 -16.45 -0.47
CA THR A 158 -3.96 -17.68 0.24
C THR A 158 -3.12 -17.35 1.48
N VAL A 159 -2.91 -18.33 2.37
CA VAL A 159 -1.99 -18.18 3.53
C VAL A 159 -0.58 -17.76 3.07
N ASP A 160 -0.10 -18.31 1.95
CA ASP A 160 1.21 -17.94 1.39
C ASP A 160 1.25 -16.53 0.81
N ILE A 161 0.14 -16.05 0.24
CA ILE A 161 0.04 -14.66 -0.24
C ILE A 161 0.00 -13.72 0.96
N LEU A 162 -0.84 -13.99 1.96
CA LEU A 162 -0.92 -13.23 3.21
C LEU A 162 0.46 -13.06 3.85
N ARG A 163 1.16 -14.18 4.12
CA ARG A 163 2.50 -14.16 4.73
C ARG A 163 3.51 -13.38 3.90
N ARG A 164 3.56 -13.61 2.57
CA ARG A 164 4.50 -12.91 1.69
C ARG A 164 4.22 -11.43 1.58
N ALA A 165 2.94 -11.03 1.52
CA ALA A 165 2.53 -9.65 1.44
C ALA A 165 2.91 -8.89 2.72
N LEU A 166 2.65 -9.45 3.89
CA LEU A 166 3.07 -8.85 5.17
C LEU A 166 4.59 -8.62 5.23
N LEU A 167 5.38 -9.63 4.82
CA LEU A 167 6.84 -9.52 4.77
C LEU A 167 7.34 -8.50 3.73
N SER A 168 6.68 -8.41 2.57
CA SER A 168 7.14 -7.57 1.46
C SER A 168 6.77 -6.10 1.65
N PHE A 169 5.60 -5.84 2.24
CA PHE A 169 5.03 -4.50 2.31
C PHE A 169 5.14 -3.85 3.68
N ASN A 170 5.40 -4.63 4.74
CA ASN A 170 5.50 -4.18 6.13
C ASN A 170 4.43 -3.12 6.49
N PRO A 171 3.14 -3.49 6.43
CA PRO A 171 2.05 -2.52 6.40
C PRO A 171 1.80 -1.83 7.74
N HIS A 172 1.20 -0.64 7.67
CA HIS A 172 0.69 0.09 8.81
C HIS A 172 -0.80 -0.22 9.06
N PHE A 173 -1.54 -0.53 8.00
CA PHE A 173 -2.93 -0.97 8.06
C PHE A 173 -3.05 -2.29 7.32
N ILE A 174 -3.73 -3.26 7.91
CA ILE A 174 -4.12 -4.50 7.23
C ILE A 174 -5.63 -4.46 7.09
N HIS A 175 -6.12 -4.58 5.86
CA HIS A 175 -7.53 -4.66 5.56
C HIS A 175 -7.81 -6.00 4.89
N PHE A 176 -8.52 -6.87 5.56
CA PHE A 176 -9.04 -8.11 4.98
C PHE A 176 -10.48 -7.90 4.55
N SER A 177 -10.80 -8.29 3.32
CA SER A 177 -12.16 -8.30 2.78
C SER A 177 -12.44 -9.67 2.17
N GLY A 178 -13.48 -10.34 2.67
CA GLY A 178 -13.80 -11.70 2.29
C GLY A 178 -14.82 -12.34 3.23
N HIS A 179 -15.01 -13.65 3.06
CA HIS A 179 -15.90 -14.38 3.97
C HIS A 179 -15.27 -14.59 5.34
N GLY A 180 -16.12 -14.68 6.36
CA GLY A 180 -15.73 -15.02 7.72
C GLY A 180 -16.72 -16.00 8.33
N ALA A 181 -16.22 -16.75 9.30
CA ALA A 181 -16.98 -17.67 10.12
C ALA A 181 -16.44 -17.61 11.55
N MET A 182 -17.18 -18.20 12.50
CA MET A 182 -16.73 -18.29 13.90
C MET A 182 -15.35 -18.97 14.02
N GLU A 183 -15.05 -19.90 13.12
CA GLU A 183 -13.81 -20.67 13.09
C GLU A 183 -12.62 -19.93 12.46
N GLY A 184 -12.82 -18.79 11.79
CA GLY A 184 -11.73 -18.12 11.06
C GLY A 184 -12.18 -17.19 9.93
N ILE A 185 -11.22 -16.42 9.41
CA ILE A 185 -11.40 -15.77 8.10
C ILE A 185 -11.24 -16.82 6.99
N VAL A 186 -11.97 -16.66 5.90
CA VAL A 186 -11.91 -17.61 4.78
C VAL A 186 -10.94 -17.09 3.73
N LEU A 187 -9.83 -17.80 3.56
CA LEU A 187 -8.84 -17.58 2.51
C LEU A 187 -9.05 -18.56 1.35
N GLU A 188 -8.23 -18.44 0.31
CA GLU A 188 -8.18 -19.41 -0.78
C GLU A 188 -7.10 -20.47 -0.54
N ASP A 189 -7.35 -21.69 -1.03
CA ASP A 189 -6.34 -22.71 -1.25
C ASP A 189 -5.72 -22.59 -2.65
N LYS A 190 -4.79 -23.50 -2.99
CA LYS A 190 -4.13 -23.51 -4.32
C LYS A 190 -5.10 -23.80 -5.47
N GLY A 191 -6.27 -24.36 -5.19
CA GLY A 191 -7.33 -24.62 -6.15
C GLY A 191 -8.39 -23.52 -6.22
N GLY A 192 -8.25 -22.43 -5.46
CA GLY A 192 -9.23 -21.35 -5.36
C GLY A 192 -10.48 -21.73 -4.56
N ASN A 193 -10.41 -22.78 -3.73
CA ASN A 193 -11.49 -23.16 -2.81
C ASN A 193 -11.28 -22.53 -1.43
N ALA A 194 -12.36 -22.47 -0.66
CA ALA A 194 -12.38 -21.95 0.69
C ALA A 194 -11.43 -22.73 1.61
N ASN A 195 -10.57 -21.99 2.30
CA ASN A 195 -9.67 -22.49 3.33
C ASN A 195 -9.75 -21.57 4.55
N ILE A 196 -10.30 -22.07 5.65
CA ILE A 196 -10.46 -21.31 6.89
C ILE A 196 -9.10 -21.13 7.56
N LEU A 197 -8.75 -19.88 7.89
CA LEU A 197 -7.59 -19.55 8.70
C LEU A 197 -8.04 -19.24 10.15
N PRO A 198 -7.66 -20.08 11.14
CA PRO A 198 -8.11 -19.91 12.51
C PRO A 198 -7.65 -18.61 13.18
N PRO A 199 -8.43 -18.06 14.14
CA PRO A 199 -8.12 -16.82 14.86
C PRO A 199 -6.69 -16.75 15.41
N GLU A 200 -6.26 -17.79 16.11
CA GLU A 200 -4.94 -17.80 16.77
C GLU A 200 -3.80 -17.85 15.75
N VAL A 201 -3.96 -18.56 14.63
CA VAL A 201 -2.95 -18.59 13.55
C VAL A 201 -2.81 -17.22 12.88
N LEU A 202 -3.94 -16.55 12.64
CA LEU A 202 -3.95 -15.19 12.10
C LEU A 202 -3.31 -14.19 13.07
N ALA A 203 -3.66 -14.27 14.36
CA ALA A 203 -3.11 -13.41 15.40
C ALA A 203 -1.60 -13.61 15.58
N ASP A 204 -1.12 -14.86 15.63
CA ASP A 204 0.29 -15.19 15.72
C ASP A 204 1.08 -14.59 14.55
N LEU A 205 0.57 -14.75 13.32
CA LEU A 205 1.21 -14.18 12.14
C LEU A 205 1.26 -12.65 12.18
N ILE A 206 0.15 -11.98 12.52
CA ILE A 206 0.08 -10.52 12.59
C ILE A 206 0.94 -9.98 13.75
N SER A 207 1.08 -10.73 14.85
CA SER A 207 1.86 -10.31 16.02
C SER A 207 3.33 -10.03 15.70
N LEU A 208 3.87 -10.71 14.67
CA LEU A 208 5.24 -10.49 14.18
C LEU A 208 5.45 -9.08 13.61
N PHE A 209 4.37 -8.35 13.31
CA PHE A 209 4.36 -7.00 12.75
C PHE A 209 3.79 -5.96 13.73
N ALA A 210 3.70 -6.29 15.02
CA ALA A 210 3.08 -5.42 16.03
C ALA A 210 3.79 -4.07 16.22
N THR A 211 5.05 -3.94 15.80
CA THR A 211 5.79 -2.67 15.85
C THR A 211 5.40 -1.70 14.73
N THR A 212 4.80 -2.18 13.65
CA THR A 212 4.49 -1.39 12.44
C THR A 212 2.99 -1.26 12.21
N VAL A 213 2.23 -2.35 12.41
CA VAL A 213 0.78 -2.37 12.23
C VAL A 213 0.08 -1.54 13.32
N GLN A 214 -0.68 -0.55 12.88
CA GLN A 214 -1.45 0.37 13.72
C GLN A 214 -2.90 -0.06 13.87
N CYS A 215 -3.47 -0.64 12.81
CA CYS A 215 -4.86 -1.10 12.79
C CYS A 215 -5.04 -2.30 11.86
N VAL A 216 -5.86 -3.26 12.29
CA VAL A 216 -6.36 -4.34 11.44
C VAL A 216 -7.86 -4.17 11.25
N ILE A 217 -8.35 -4.29 10.02
CA ILE A 217 -9.77 -4.27 9.67
C ILE A 217 -10.09 -5.65 9.10
N LEU A 218 -11.02 -6.36 9.74
CA LEU A 218 -11.48 -7.68 9.31
C LEU A 218 -12.89 -7.57 8.76
N ASN A 219 -13.04 -7.10 7.52
CA ASN A 219 -14.33 -6.98 6.85
C ASN A 219 -14.85 -8.34 6.36
N ALA A 220 -15.29 -9.12 7.34
CA ALA A 220 -15.71 -10.50 7.20
C ALA A 220 -16.72 -10.81 8.32
N CYS A 221 -17.80 -11.51 8.00
CA CYS A 221 -18.83 -11.88 8.99
C CYS A 221 -18.23 -12.64 10.18
N TYR A 222 -18.77 -12.44 11.37
CA TYR A 222 -18.35 -13.16 12.59
C TYR A 222 -16.84 -13.07 12.91
N SER A 223 -16.20 -11.95 12.56
CA SER A 223 -14.76 -11.72 12.76
C SER A 223 -14.37 -11.25 14.19
N GLU A 224 -15.31 -11.21 15.13
CA GLU A 224 -15.06 -10.75 16.51
C GLU A 224 -14.02 -11.60 17.25
N GLU A 225 -14.03 -12.93 17.12
CA GLU A 225 -13.09 -13.80 17.83
C GLU A 225 -11.65 -13.62 17.32
N GLN A 226 -11.50 -13.41 16.01
CA GLN A 226 -10.26 -13.04 15.34
C GLN A 226 -9.80 -11.66 15.82
N ALA A 227 -10.72 -10.70 15.94
CA ALA A 227 -10.41 -9.37 16.47
C ALA A 227 -9.91 -9.44 17.92
N LYS A 228 -10.55 -10.24 18.78
CA LYS A 228 -10.13 -10.49 20.17
C LYS A 228 -8.77 -11.18 20.27
N ALA A 229 -8.42 -12.06 19.33
CA ALA A 229 -7.10 -12.67 19.27
C ALA A 229 -6.02 -11.64 18.88
N ILE A 230 -6.27 -10.84 17.83
CA ILE A 230 -5.30 -9.87 17.29
C ILE A 230 -5.08 -8.67 18.22
N ILE A 231 -6.11 -8.18 18.92
CA ILE A 231 -6.01 -6.98 19.78
C ILE A 231 -5.03 -7.15 20.95
N LYS A 232 -4.68 -8.40 21.31
CA LYS A 232 -3.60 -8.71 22.27
C LYS A 232 -2.25 -8.16 21.80
N HIS A 233 -2.07 -7.96 20.50
CA HIS A 233 -0.81 -7.58 19.87
C HIS A 233 -0.89 -6.18 19.25
N ILE A 234 -1.95 -5.87 18.51
CA ILE A 234 -2.10 -4.64 17.73
C ILE A 234 -2.90 -3.56 18.48
N PRO A 235 -2.61 -2.26 18.33
CA PRO A 235 -3.32 -1.20 19.06
C PRO A 235 -4.83 -1.15 18.80
N TYR A 236 -5.25 -1.32 17.55
CA TYR A 236 -6.65 -1.24 17.13
C TYR A 236 -7.04 -2.39 16.21
N VAL A 237 -8.22 -2.95 16.42
CA VAL A 237 -8.80 -3.94 15.51
C VAL A 237 -10.28 -3.63 15.29
N ILE A 238 -10.68 -3.55 14.03
CA ILE A 238 -12.08 -3.42 13.62
C ILE A 238 -12.54 -4.79 13.14
N GLY A 239 -13.64 -5.27 13.68
CA GLY A 239 -14.24 -6.56 13.33
C GLY A 239 -15.77 -6.49 13.31
N MET A 240 -16.39 -7.63 13.06
CA MET A 240 -17.83 -7.78 12.90
C MET A 240 -18.31 -8.89 13.83
N ASN A 241 -19.22 -8.57 14.75
CA ASN A 241 -19.76 -9.57 15.70
C ASN A 241 -20.94 -10.38 15.14
N ASP A 242 -21.43 -10.03 13.95
CA ASP A 242 -22.52 -10.71 13.25
C ASP A 242 -22.31 -10.62 11.71
N GLU A 243 -23.27 -11.11 10.94
CA GLU A 243 -23.36 -10.89 9.50
C GLU A 243 -23.45 -9.40 9.17
N ILE A 244 -22.75 -9.01 8.10
CA ILE A 244 -22.77 -7.64 7.58
C ILE A 244 -23.20 -7.63 6.10
N PRO A 245 -24.16 -6.78 5.71
CA PRO A 245 -24.46 -6.59 4.30
C PRO A 245 -23.28 -5.95 3.55
N ASP A 246 -22.95 -6.45 2.35
CA ASP A 246 -21.88 -5.92 1.48
C ASP A 246 -21.88 -4.39 1.37
N LYS A 247 -23.06 -3.78 1.23
CA LYS A 247 -23.17 -2.31 1.10
C LYS A 247 -22.71 -1.59 2.36
N SER A 248 -23.06 -2.11 3.54
CA SER A 248 -22.63 -1.55 4.83
C SER A 248 -21.12 -1.67 4.98
N ALA A 249 -20.58 -2.84 4.66
CA ALA A 249 -19.15 -3.15 4.67
C ALA A 249 -18.35 -2.19 3.78
N ILE A 250 -18.71 -2.08 2.50
CA ILE A 250 -18.07 -1.19 1.52
C ILE A 250 -18.15 0.26 1.97
N LYS A 251 -19.34 0.72 2.36
CA LYS A 251 -19.56 2.12 2.76
C LYS A 251 -18.76 2.48 4.00
N PHE A 252 -18.73 1.58 4.98
CA PHE A 252 -17.93 1.75 6.19
C PHE A 252 -16.44 1.89 5.85
N ALA A 253 -15.90 0.96 5.05
CA ALA A 253 -14.47 0.93 4.73
C ALA A 253 -14.03 2.20 3.97
N ALA A 254 -14.79 2.63 2.96
CA ALA A 254 -14.52 3.85 2.23
C ALA A 254 -14.47 5.07 3.16
N ALA A 255 -15.51 5.27 3.97
CA ALA A 255 -15.59 6.41 4.88
C ALA A 255 -14.54 6.35 6.02
N PHE A 256 -14.19 5.15 6.50
CA PHE A 256 -13.09 4.96 7.44
C PHE A 256 -11.76 5.46 6.83
N TYR A 257 -11.42 5.02 5.62
CA TYR A 257 -10.18 5.45 4.96
C TYR A 257 -10.21 6.91 4.51
N SER A 258 -11.38 7.47 4.23
CA SER A 258 -11.54 8.92 4.09
C SER A 258 -11.09 9.66 5.35
N GLY A 259 -11.54 9.22 6.54
CA GLY A 259 -11.10 9.76 7.82
C GLY A 259 -9.58 9.67 8.01
N ILE A 260 -9.02 8.48 7.77
CA ILE A 260 -7.57 8.22 7.88
C ILE A 260 -6.77 9.10 6.92
N GLY A 261 -7.18 9.19 5.65
CA GLY A 261 -6.57 10.03 4.62
C GLY A 261 -6.63 11.53 4.92
N HIS A 262 -7.55 11.95 5.79
CA HIS A 262 -7.66 13.33 6.28
C HIS A 262 -6.96 13.56 7.63
N GLY A 263 -6.13 12.61 8.07
CA GLY A 263 -5.32 12.72 9.28
C GLY A 263 -6.13 12.58 10.58
N ARG A 264 -7.32 11.97 10.53
CA ARG A 264 -8.09 11.66 11.75
C ARG A 264 -7.49 10.48 12.50
N SER A 265 -7.79 10.40 13.80
CA SER A 265 -7.45 9.25 14.62
C SER A 265 -8.20 8.00 14.15
N ILE A 266 -7.74 6.80 14.53
CA ILE A 266 -8.46 5.56 14.21
C ILE A 266 -9.86 5.55 14.84
N PRO A 267 -10.05 5.92 16.13
CA PRO A 267 -11.39 6.02 16.72
C PRO A 267 -12.31 7.04 16.03
N ASP A 268 -11.79 8.21 15.64
CA ASP A 268 -12.60 9.18 14.89
C ASP A 268 -12.95 8.67 13.49
N SER A 269 -12.01 8.03 12.80
CA SER A 269 -12.23 7.46 11.47
C SER A 269 -13.24 6.31 11.52
N PHE A 270 -13.19 5.48 12.57
CA PHE A 270 -14.20 4.47 12.84
C PHE A 270 -15.59 5.09 13.01
N ARG A 271 -15.69 6.17 13.80
CA ARG A 271 -16.95 6.90 13.99
C ARG A 271 -17.46 7.54 12.70
N ILE A 272 -16.58 8.10 11.88
CA ILE A 272 -16.93 8.60 10.53
C ILE A 272 -17.51 7.47 9.68
N GLY A 273 -16.87 6.30 9.68
CA GLY A 273 -17.36 5.10 9.00
C GLY A 273 -18.80 4.75 9.43
N LYS A 274 -19.04 4.61 10.75
CA LYS A 274 -20.37 4.31 11.30
C LYS A 274 -21.41 5.35 10.89
N ILE A 275 -21.08 6.64 10.98
CA ILE A 275 -21.98 7.74 10.59
C ILE A 275 -22.34 7.65 9.09
N ALA A 276 -21.37 7.35 8.23
CA ALA A 276 -21.61 7.24 6.79
C ALA A 276 -22.54 6.08 6.43
N VAL A 277 -22.46 4.95 7.14
CA VAL A 277 -23.39 3.83 6.97
C VAL A 277 -24.79 4.19 7.45
N THR A 278 -24.92 4.79 8.65
CA THR A 278 -26.21 5.25 9.17
C THR A 278 -26.87 6.29 8.26
N ALA A 279 -26.09 7.20 7.66
CA ALA A 279 -26.59 8.24 6.76
C ALA A 279 -27.24 7.67 5.47
N GLU A 280 -26.88 6.44 5.08
CA GLU A 280 -27.49 5.72 3.95
C GLU A 280 -28.64 4.78 4.38
N ASN A 281 -29.06 4.85 5.65
CA ASN A 281 -30.05 3.94 6.26
C ASN A 281 -29.63 2.46 6.18
N LEU A 282 -28.33 2.20 6.31
CA LEU A 282 -27.75 0.87 6.34
C LEU A 282 -27.43 0.45 7.78
N GLU A 283 -27.53 -0.85 8.06
CA GLU A 283 -27.20 -1.41 9.37
C GLU A 283 -25.69 -1.43 9.59
N ASN A 284 -25.26 -1.07 10.80
CA ASN A 284 -23.85 -1.06 11.17
C ASN A 284 -23.56 -1.54 12.59
N ASP A 285 -24.57 -1.93 13.37
CA ASP A 285 -24.42 -2.31 14.79
C ASP A 285 -23.43 -3.46 14.97
N MET A 286 -23.28 -4.29 13.94
CA MET A 286 -22.33 -5.39 13.93
C MET A 286 -20.86 -4.96 13.86
N ILE A 287 -20.57 -3.74 13.37
CA ILE A 287 -19.21 -3.22 13.21
C ILE A 287 -18.70 -2.71 14.56
N ILE A 288 -17.65 -3.35 15.07
CA ILE A 288 -17.06 -3.09 16.38
C ILE A 288 -15.61 -2.62 16.25
N LEU A 289 -15.18 -1.76 17.18
CA LEU A 289 -13.78 -1.35 17.35
C LEU A 289 -13.28 -1.88 18.69
N LEU A 290 -12.20 -2.65 18.66
CA LEU A 290 -11.45 -3.04 19.84
C LEU A 290 -10.19 -2.18 19.95
N GLU A 291 -9.88 -1.75 21.16
CA GLU A 291 -8.67 -1.00 21.51
C GLU A 291 -7.88 -1.78 22.56
N LYS A 292 -6.57 -1.93 22.31
CA LYS A 292 -5.68 -2.66 23.21
C LYS A 292 -5.51 -1.86 24.50
N SER A 293 -5.91 -2.45 25.62
CA SER A 293 -5.65 -1.86 26.93
C SER A 293 -4.14 -1.80 27.20
N HIS A 294 -3.67 -0.63 27.64
CA HIS A 294 -2.27 -0.39 28.04
C HIS A 294 -1.91 -1.08 29.36
#